data_AF-A0A286SBQ7-F1
#
_entry.id   AF-A0A286SBQ7-F1
#
_cell.length_a   1.000
_cell.length_b   1.000
_cell.length_c   1.000
_cell.angle_alpha   90.00
_cell.angle_beta   90.00
_cell.angle_gamma   90.00
#
_symmetry.space_group_name_H-M   'P 1'
#
loop_
_entity.id
_entity.type
_entity.pdbx_description
1 polymer ?
#
loop_
_entity_poly.entity_id
_entity_poly.type
_entity_poly.pdbx_seq_one_letter_code
_entity_poly.pdbx_strand_id
1 'polypeptide(L)'
;QICEELETTARKLINESGLDAGLAFPTGCSLNHVAAHYTPNAGDTTVLGVDDVCKIDFGTHVNGRIIDCAFTHTFNPRYDPLLKAVQEATETGIREAGIDVRLCDIGASIQEVMESYEVELDGKNYQVKAIRNLNGHSIDQYRIHAGKTVPIVKGGESSRMEEGEVYAIETFGSTGKGH
;
A
#
# COMPACT_ATOMS: atom_id res chain seq x y z
N GLN A 1 -0.66 15.46 14.96
CA GLN A 1 0.78 15.33 15.27
C GLN A 1 1.54 14.52 14.22
N ILE A 2 1.38 13.18 14.12
CA ILE A 2 2.18 12.38 13.15
C ILE A 2 2.00 12.87 11.71
N CYS A 3 0.76 12.96 11.22
CA CYS A 3 0.48 13.40 9.85
C CYS A 3 0.94 14.86 9.62
N GLU A 4 0.68 15.77 10.56
CA GLU A 4 1.09 17.18 10.44
C GLU A 4 2.61 17.34 10.31
N GLU A 5 3.40 16.59 11.10
CA GLU A 5 4.86 16.64 11.04
C GLU A 5 5.39 16.05 9.72
N LEU A 6 4.83 14.90 9.30
CA LEU A 6 5.18 14.26 8.03
C LEU A 6 4.90 15.20 6.86
N GLU A 7 3.68 15.75 6.79
CA GLU A 7 3.28 16.63 5.70
C GLU A 7 4.03 17.97 5.73
N THR A 8 4.33 18.51 6.91
CA THR A 8 5.17 19.72 7.03
C THR A 8 6.55 19.48 6.45
N THR A 9 7.13 18.31 6.71
CA THR A 9 8.42 17.91 6.15
C THR A 9 8.32 17.69 4.64
N ALA A 10 7.31 16.95 4.19
CA ALA A 10 7.10 16.64 2.79
C ALA A 10 6.90 17.92 1.94
N ARG A 11 6.09 18.88 2.39
CA ARG A 11 5.90 20.18 1.72
C ARG A 11 7.20 20.97 1.56
N LYS A 12 8.07 20.95 2.58
CA LYS A 12 9.38 21.60 2.53
C LYS A 12 10.31 20.92 1.53
N LEU A 13 10.40 19.58 1.57
CA LEU A 13 11.32 18.82 0.72
C LEU A 13 10.90 18.81 -0.76
N ILE A 14 9.59 18.79 -1.04
CA ILE A 14 9.07 18.85 -2.41
C ILE A 14 9.09 20.27 -2.99
N ASN A 15 9.40 21.28 -2.17
CA ASN A 15 9.32 22.70 -2.50
C ASN A 15 7.92 23.05 -3.05
N GLU A 16 6.90 22.83 -2.21
CA GLU A 16 5.48 22.98 -2.59
C GLU A 16 5.21 24.30 -3.32
N SER A 17 4.57 24.20 -4.48
CA SER A 17 4.31 25.31 -5.40
C SER A 17 3.01 25.05 -6.17
N GLY A 18 1.87 25.41 -5.56
CA GLY A 18 0.56 25.26 -6.18
C GLY A 18 0.32 23.84 -6.69
N LEU A 19 0.05 23.71 -8.00
CA LEU A 19 -0.11 22.40 -8.67
C LEU A 19 1.19 21.90 -9.33
N ASP A 20 2.24 22.72 -9.38
CA ASP A 20 3.50 22.35 -10.04
C ASP A 20 4.32 21.40 -9.15
N ALA A 21 4.21 21.51 -7.82
CA ALA A 21 4.83 20.57 -6.87
C ALA A 21 4.05 20.54 -5.55
N GLY A 22 3.85 19.35 -4.98
CA GLY A 22 3.06 19.24 -3.75
C GLY A 22 2.83 17.81 -3.26
N LEU A 23 1.90 17.67 -2.32
CA LEU A 23 1.43 16.37 -1.84
C LEU A 23 0.36 15.83 -2.79
N ALA A 24 0.51 14.59 -3.25
CA ALA A 24 -0.41 13.99 -4.22
C ALA A 24 -1.73 13.55 -3.61
N PHE A 25 -1.69 13.09 -2.36
CA PHE A 25 -2.84 12.64 -1.58
C PHE A 25 -2.53 12.75 -0.07
N PRO A 26 -3.55 12.71 0.81
CA PRO A 26 -3.36 12.85 2.26
C PRO A 26 -2.48 11.75 2.85
N THR A 27 -1.85 12.03 3.99
CA THR A 27 -1.08 11.03 4.73
C THR A 27 -2.01 10.00 5.38
N GLY A 28 -2.07 8.80 4.80
CA GLY A 28 -2.66 7.62 5.42
C GLY A 28 -1.84 7.18 6.62
N CYS A 29 -2.54 6.90 7.72
CA CYS A 29 -1.96 6.34 8.95
C CYS A 29 -2.90 5.29 9.56
N SER A 30 -3.47 4.44 8.70
CA SER A 30 -4.49 3.46 9.09
C SER A 30 -3.95 2.49 10.14
N LEU A 31 -4.73 2.28 11.21
CA LEU A 31 -4.32 1.46 12.36
C LEU A 31 -5.00 0.09 12.35
N ASN A 32 -4.22 -0.94 12.68
CA ASN A 32 -4.70 -2.30 12.97
C ASN A 32 -5.54 -2.87 11.82
N HIS A 33 -6.81 -3.20 12.09
CA HIS A 33 -7.73 -3.80 11.14
C HIS A 33 -8.17 -2.86 10.00
N VAL A 34 -7.93 -1.56 10.10
CA VAL A 34 -8.17 -0.59 9.02
C VAL A 34 -6.98 -0.66 8.08
N ALA A 35 -7.17 -1.09 6.83
CA ALA A 35 -6.08 -1.32 5.89
C ALA A 35 -5.55 -0.02 5.25
N ALA A 36 -6.44 0.84 4.77
CA ALA A 36 -6.11 2.03 3.99
C ALA A 36 -7.11 3.18 4.25
N HIS A 37 -6.82 4.37 3.70
CA HIS A 37 -7.71 5.54 3.65
C HIS A 37 -8.16 6.16 4.99
N TYR A 38 -7.47 5.89 6.09
CA TYR A 38 -7.66 6.65 7.32
C TYR A 38 -6.55 7.69 7.49
N THR A 39 -6.98 8.93 7.69
CA THR A 39 -6.16 10.04 8.18
C THR A 39 -7.02 10.81 9.19
N PRO A 40 -6.45 11.33 10.31
CA PRO A 40 -7.24 11.97 11.35
C PRO A 40 -7.90 13.26 10.85
N ASN A 41 -9.18 13.43 11.18
CA ASN A 41 -9.86 14.71 11.02
C ASN A 41 -9.58 15.64 12.23
N ALA A 42 -9.98 16.91 12.12
CA ALA A 42 -9.91 17.83 13.24
C ALA A 42 -10.69 17.28 14.46
N GLY A 43 -10.04 17.27 15.62
CA GLY A 43 -10.60 16.74 16.87
C GLY A 43 -10.43 15.24 17.07
N ASP A 44 -9.76 14.53 16.14
CA ASP A 44 -9.37 13.14 16.37
C ASP A 44 -8.33 13.07 17.51
N THR A 45 -8.66 12.30 18.55
CA THR A 45 -7.83 12.12 19.74
C THR A 45 -7.14 10.76 19.77
N THR A 46 -7.14 10.02 18.66
CA THR A 46 -6.47 8.73 18.54
C THR A 46 -4.97 8.87 18.79
N VAL A 47 -4.44 8.02 19.66
CA VAL A 47 -3.01 7.96 19.99
C VAL A 47 -2.46 6.62 19.53
N LEU A 48 -1.35 6.65 18.80
CA LEU A 48 -0.64 5.46 18.36
C LEU A 48 -0.08 4.70 19.57
N GLY A 49 -0.47 3.43 19.72
CA GLY A 49 -0.04 2.52 20.78
C GLY A 49 1.16 1.65 20.40
N VAL A 50 1.81 1.05 21.40
CA VAL A 50 2.97 0.16 21.21
C VAL A 50 2.62 -1.12 20.43
N ASP A 51 1.37 -1.55 20.50
CA ASP A 51 0.88 -2.75 19.84
C ASP A 51 0.16 -2.46 18.51
N ASP A 52 0.15 -1.20 18.06
CA ASP A 52 -0.51 -0.85 16.81
C ASP A 52 0.32 -1.24 15.59
N VAL A 53 -0.40 -1.66 14.55
CA VAL A 53 0.13 -1.84 13.19
C VAL A 53 -0.34 -0.66 12.34
N CYS A 54 0.54 0.32 12.14
CA CYS A 54 0.24 1.56 11.44
C CYS A 54 0.77 1.52 10.01
N LYS A 55 -0.10 1.71 9.01
CA LYS A 55 0.33 1.82 7.60
C LYS A 55 0.51 3.30 7.29
N ILE A 56 1.75 3.72 7.04
CA ILE A 56 2.08 5.07 6.60
C ILE A 56 2.12 5.07 5.08
N ASP A 57 1.20 5.82 4.49
CA ASP A 57 0.98 5.86 3.05
C ASP A 57 0.79 7.31 2.64
N PHE A 58 1.70 7.85 1.83
CA PHE A 58 1.66 9.27 1.46
C PHE A 58 2.27 9.48 0.08
N GLY A 59 1.76 10.49 -0.61
CA GLY A 59 2.17 10.77 -1.98
C GLY A 59 2.77 12.16 -2.16
N THR A 60 3.69 12.26 -3.11
CA THR A 60 4.24 13.53 -3.59
C THR A 60 4.12 13.62 -5.10
N HIS A 61 4.15 14.83 -5.66
CA HIS A 61 4.22 14.99 -7.11
C HIS A 61 5.05 16.20 -7.53
N VAL A 62 5.56 16.13 -8.77
CA VAL A 62 6.07 17.27 -9.53
C VAL A 62 5.41 17.26 -10.90
N ASN A 63 4.77 18.36 -11.29
CA ASN A 63 4.00 18.53 -12.53
C ASN A 63 2.99 17.38 -12.74
N GLY A 64 2.34 16.95 -11.66
CA GLY A 64 1.39 15.84 -11.65
C GLY A 64 2.00 14.45 -11.84
N ARG A 65 3.32 14.30 -11.86
CA ARG A 65 3.98 12.98 -11.82
C ARG A 65 4.02 12.51 -10.37
N ILE A 66 3.11 11.61 -10.04
CA ILE A 66 2.86 11.17 -8.67
C ILE A 66 3.81 10.04 -8.31
N ILE A 67 4.35 10.10 -7.09
CA ILE A 67 4.89 8.95 -6.36
C ILE A 67 3.86 8.55 -5.33
N ASP A 68 3.44 7.29 -5.41
CA ASP A 68 2.61 6.60 -4.45
C ASP A 68 3.47 5.49 -3.82
N CYS A 69 3.68 5.57 -2.51
CA CYS A 69 4.55 4.66 -1.79
C CYS A 69 4.16 4.61 -0.31
N ALA A 70 4.14 3.40 0.24
CA ALA A 70 3.72 3.14 1.60
C ALA A 70 4.67 2.16 2.30
N PHE A 71 4.64 2.19 3.63
CA PHE A 71 5.28 1.20 4.49
C PHE A 71 4.46 0.96 5.76
N THR A 72 4.73 -0.14 6.45
CA THR A 72 4.10 -0.44 7.74
C THR A 72 5.08 -0.15 8.87
N HIS A 73 4.60 0.54 9.90
CA HIS A 73 5.31 0.80 11.14
C HIS A 73 4.70 0.00 12.29
N THR A 74 5.57 -0.69 13.03
CA THR A 74 5.24 -1.44 14.24
C THR A 74 6.34 -1.22 15.28
N PHE A 75 5.98 -1.17 16.56
CA PHE A 75 6.96 -1.17 17.65
C PHE A 75 7.20 -2.57 18.21
N ASN A 76 6.18 -3.43 18.17
CA ASN A 76 6.24 -4.78 18.69
C ASN A 76 6.73 -5.77 17.60
N PRO A 77 7.87 -6.47 17.80
CA PRO A 77 8.43 -7.37 16.81
C PRO A 77 7.57 -8.62 16.54
N ARG A 78 6.50 -8.86 17.33
CA ARG A 78 5.54 -9.94 17.05
C ARG A 78 4.92 -9.85 15.66
N TYR A 79 4.90 -8.65 15.07
CA TYR A 79 4.37 -8.43 13.72
C TYR A 79 5.40 -8.58 12.60
N ASP A 80 6.69 -8.72 12.90
CA ASP A 80 7.76 -8.81 11.89
C ASP A 80 7.50 -9.91 10.84
N PRO A 81 7.01 -11.12 11.21
CA PRO A 81 6.66 -12.13 10.21
C PRO A 81 5.52 -11.70 9.27
N LEU A 82 4.54 -10.94 9.76
CA LEU A 82 3.45 -10.41 8.95
C LEU A 82 3.95 -9.30 8.01
N LEU A 83 4.79 -8.39 8.50
CA LEU A 83 5.42 -7.34 7.68
C LEU A 83 6.26 -7.97 6.57
N LYS A 84 7.05 -9.00 6.91
CA LYS A 84 7.86 -9.74 5.94
C LYS A 84 7.03 -10.39 4.85
N ALA A 85 5.92 -11.05 5.21
CA ALA A 85 5.01 -11.68 4.25
C ALA A 85 4.48 -10.67 3.21
N VAL A 86 4.04 -9.51 3.69
CA VAL A 86 3.50 -8.45 2.83
C VAL A 86 4.60 -7.80 1.99
N GLN A 87 5.78 -7.57 2.57
CA GLN A 87 6.91 -7.04 1.85
C GLN A 87 7.33 -7.95 0.69
N GLU A 88 7.54 -9.25 0.94
CA GLU A 88 7.94 -10.19 -0.11
C GLU A 88 6.85 -10.39 -1.18
N ALA A 89 5.57 -10.29 -0.81
CA ALA A 89 4.47 -10.30 -1.76
C ALA A 89 4.48 -9.06 -2.65
N THR A 90 4.72 -7.86 -2.10
CA THR A 90 4.88 -6.62 -2.87
C THR A 90 6.11 -6.68 -3.79
N GLU A 91 7.26 -7.11 -3.28
CA GLU A 91 8.49 -7.29 -4.08
C GLU A 91 8.30 -8.31 -5.21
N THR A 92 7.51 -9.36 -4.96
CA THR A 92 7.08 -10.30 -6.01
C THR A 92 6.21 -9.62 -7.05
N GLY A 93 5.22 -8.83 -6.66
CA GLY A 93 4.41 -8.04 -7.58
C GLY A 93 5.27 -7.12 -8.47
N ILE A 94 6.27 -6.45 -7.88
CA ILE A 94 7.21 -5.57 -8.60
C ILE A 94 8.06 -6.39 -9.59
N ARG A 95 8.58 -7.55 -9.16
CA ARG A 95 9.42 -8.42 -9.98
C ARG A 95 8.67 -9.04 -11.16
N GLU A 96 7.40 -9.37 -10.96
CA GLU A 96 6.55 -9.97 -12.00
C GLU A 96 5.93 -8.92 -12.93
N ALA A 97 5.93 -7.64 -12.56
CA ALA A 97 5.43 -6.56 -13.40
C ALA A 97 6.34 -6.30 -14.61
N GLY A 98 5.72 -6.00 -15.75
CA GLY A 98 6.45 -5.70 -16.98
C GLY A 98 5.53 -5.51 -18.17
N ILE A 99 6.06 -4.92 -19.25
CA ILE A 99 5.34 -4.76 -20.51
C ILE A 99 4.84 -6.14 -20.99
N ASP A 100 3.60 -6.17 -21.49
CA ASP A 100 2.87 -7.36 -21.95
C ASP A 100 2.47 -8.38 -20.88
N VAL A 101 2.83 -8.17 -19.60
CA VAL A 101 2.41 -9.02 -18.48
C VAL A 101 0.93 -8.81 -18.20
N ARG A 102 0.19 -9.90 -18.00
CA ARG A 102 -1.23 -9.85 -17.62
C ARG A 102 -1.38 -9.52 -16.14
N LEU A 103 -2.25 -8.58 -15.81
CA LEU A 103 -2.49 -8.13 -14.44
C LEU A 103 -2.94 -9.29 -13.53
N CYS A 104 -3.76 -10.22 -14.03
CA CYS A 104 -4.16 -11.42 -13.28
C CYS A 104 -3.01 -12.35 -12.89
N ASP A 105 -1.93 -12.39 -13.68
CA ASP A 105 -0.77 -13.25 -13.40
C ASP A 105 0.04 -12.67 -12.24
N ILE A 106 0.22 -11.34 -12.21
CA ILE A 106 0.84 -10.62 -11.10
C ILE A 106 0.06 -10.91 -9.80
N GLY A 107 -1.27 -10.79 -9.85
CA GLY A 107 -2.12 -11.09 -8.67
C GLY A 107 -2.06 -12.53 -8.20
N ALA A 108 -1.87 -13.50 -9.11
CA ALA A 108 -1.67 -14.89 -8.74
C ALA A 108 -0.32 -15.10 -8.04
N SER A 109 0.77 -14.52 -8.56
CA SER A 109 2.10 -14.60 -7.96
C SER A 109 2.17 -13.92 -6.59
N ILE A 110 1.54 -12.74 -6.45
CA ILE A 110 1.41 -12.04 -5.16
C ILE A 110 0.71 -12.93 -4.15
N GLN A 111 -0.43 -13.52 -4.52
CA GLN A 111 -1.20 -14.38 -3.63
C GLN A 111 -0.42 -15.63 -3.21
N GLU A 112 0.27 -16.28 -4.15
CA GLU A 112 1.07 -17.46 -3.87
C GLU A 112 2.12 -17.17 -2.80
N VAL A 113 2.87 -16.07 -2.95
CA VAL A 113 3.88 -15.68 -1.97
C VAL A 113 3.24 -15.29 -0.65
N MET A 114 2.25 -14.41 -0.65
CA MET A 114 1.56 -13.95 0.57
C MET A 114 1.01 -15.13 1.39
N GLU A 115 0.29 -16.06 0.74
CA GLU A 115 -0.38 -17.19 1.39
C GLU A 115 0.57 -18.35 1.73
N SER A 116 1.84 -18.29 1.33
CA SER A 116 2.88 -19.21 1.78
C SER A 116 3.34 -18.95 3.22
N TYR A 117 3.00 -17.78 3.78
CA TYR A 117 3.37 -17.37 5.12
C TYR A 117 2.32 -17.77 6.17
N GLU A 118 2.81 -18.31 7.28
CA GLU A 118 2.08 -18.47 8.52
C GLU A 118 2.70 -17.59 9.61
N VAL A 119 1.86 -16.98 10.45
CA VAL A 119 2.29 -16.12 11.56
C VAL A 119 1.58 -16.53 12.85
N GLU A 120 2.31 -16.54 13.96
CA GLU A 120 1.73 -16.69 15.29
C GLU A 120 1.55 -15.31 15.93
N LEU A 121 0.32 -14.98 16.32
CA LEU A 121 0.02 -13.78 17.11
C LEU A 121 -0.80 -14.19 18.31
N ASP A 122 -0.28 -13.88 19.51
CA ASP A 122 -0.95 -14.11 20.79
C ASP A 122 -1.41 -15.57 21.00
N GLY A 123 -0.53 -16.52 20.65
CA GLY A 123 -0.79 -17.97 20.78
C GLY A 123 -1.73 -18.55 19.72
N LYS A 124 -2.03 -17.81 18.65
CA LYS A 124 -2.87 -18.28 17.55
C LYS A 124 -2.14 -18.14 16.21
N ASN A 125 -2.17 -19.22 15.44
CA ASN A 125 -1.61 -19.27 14.09
C ASN A 125 -2.60 -18.75 13.05
N TYR A 126 -2.08 -18.00 12.09
CA TYR A 126 -2.81 -17.47 10.94
C TYR A 126 -2.00 -17.70 9.69
N GLN A 127 -2.63 -18.27 8.66
CA GLN A 127 -2.15 -18.07 7.30
C GLN A 127 -2.42 -16.62 6.91
N VAL A 128 -1.42 -15.92 6.39
CA VAL A 128 -1.58 -14.53 5.92
C VAL A 128 -2.46 -14.54 4.67
N LYS A 129 -3.50 -13.69 4.65
CA LYS A 129 -4.43 -13.60 3.52
C LYS A 129 -4.32 -12.26 2.83
N ALA A 130 -4.24 -12.27 1.51
CA ALA A 130 -4.38 -11.06 0.71
C ALA A 130 -5.79 -10.45 0.89
N ILE A 131 -5.89 -9.12 1.03
CA ILE A 131 -7.18 -8.41 1.09
C ILE A 131 -7.76 -8.31 -0.33
N ARG A 132 -8.65 -9.23 -0.69
CA ARG A 132 -9.03 -9.49 -2.09
C ARG A 132 -9.75 -8.35 -2.84
N ASN A 133 -10.26 -7.36 -2.12
CA ASN A 133 -10.94 -6.17 -2.65
C ASN A 133 -10.06 -4.90 -2.61
N LEU A 134 -8.77 -5.03 -2.25
CA LEU A 134 -7.76 -4.00 -2.43
C LEU A 134 -6.79 -4.41 -3.53
N ASN A 135 -6.24 -3.43 -4.24
CA ASN A 135 -5.51 -3.62 -5.48
C ASN A 135 -4.50 -2.49 -5.64
N GLY A 136 -3.39 -2.76 -6.32
CA GLY A 136 -2.60 -1.68 -6.91
C GLY A 136 -3.30 -1.08 -8.13
N HIS A 137 -2.68 -0.09 -8.77
CA HIS A 137 -3.32 0.65 -9.84
C HIS A 137 -2.32 1.35 -10.78
N SER A 138 -2.77 1.61 -12.01
CA SER A 138 -2.08 2.52 -12.93
C SER A 138 -2.20 3.98 -12.44
N ILE A 139 -1.16 4.78 -12.67
CA ILE A 139 -1.06 6.21 -12.33
C ILE A 139 -0.87 7.02 -13.62
N ASP A 140 -1.57 8.14 -13.72
CA ASP A 140 -1.45 9.12 -14.80
C ASP A 140 -1.10 10.51 -14.24
N GLN A 141 -0.78 11.44 -15.14
CA GLN A 141 -0.51 12.82 -14.75
C GLN A 141 -1.72 13.43 -14.02
N TYR A 142 -1.51 13.85 -12.76
CA TYR A 142 -2.56 14.35 -11.84
C TYR A 142 -3.70 13.37 -11.54
N ARG A 143 -3.51 12.07 -11.82
CA ARG A 143 -4.55 11.06 -11.63
C ARG A 143 -3.99 9.82 -10.96
N ILE A 144 -4.23 9.72 -9.65
CA ILE A 144 -3.76 8.61 -8.81
C ILE A 144 -4.27 7.25 -9.32
N HIS A 145 -5.55 7.15 -9.67
CA HIS A 145 -6.15 5.93 -10.23
C HIS A 145 -6.50 6.16 -11.72
N ALA A 146 -5.62 5.72 -12.62
CA ALA A 146 -5.74 5.95 -14.07
C ALA A 146 -6.69 5.00 -14.80
N GLY A 147 -7.08 3.88 -14.18
CA GLY A 147 -8.17 3.02 -14.67
C GLY A 147 -7.86 1.52 -14.68
N LYS A 148 -6.59 1.11 -14.78
CA LYS A 148 -6.19 -0.29 -14.61
C LYS A 148 -5.94 -0.60 -13.14
N THR A 149 -6.35 -1.79 -12.70
CA THR A 149 -6.15 -2.29 -11.34
C THR A 149 -5.23 -3.51 -11.36
N VAL A 150 -4.25 -3.53 -10.45
CA VAL A 150 -3.33 -4.65 -10.27
C VAL A 150 -3.89 -5.53 -9.14
N PRO A 151 -4.50 -6.69 -9.46
CA PRO A 151 -5.05 -7.56 -8.43
C PRO A 151 -3.92 -8.11 -7.55
N ILE A 152 -4.26 -8.45 -6.30
CA ILE A 152 -3.35 -9.14 -5.36
C ILE A 152 -3.82 -10.57 -5.04
N VAL A 153 -4.79 -11.04 -5.82
CA VAL A 153 -5.34 -12.40 -5.80
C VAL A 153 -5.52 -12.91 -7.22
N LYS A 154 -5.52 -14.22 -7.40
CA LYS A 154 -5.87 -14.87 -8.66
C LYS A 154 -7.32 -14.59 -9.06
N GLY A 155 -7.61 -14.64 -10.36
CA GLY A 155 -8.97 -14.53 -10.91
C GLY A 155 -9.39 -13.13 -11.36
N GLY A 156 -8.44 -12.17 -11.45
CA GLY A 156 -8.66 -10.84 -12.01
C GLY A 156 -8.69 -10.79 -13.55
N GLU A 157 -8.73 -9.57 -14.09
CA GLU A 157 -8.74 -9.34 -15.53
C GLU A 157 -7.41 -9.73 -16.21
N SER A 158 -7.51 -10.19 -17.46
CA SER A 158 -6.35 -10.56 -18.29
C SER A 158 -5.76 -9.39 -19.09
N SER A 159 -6.18 -8.15 -18.78
CA SER A 159 -5.60 -6.91 -19.27
C SER A 159 -4.09 -6.89 -19.04
N ARG A 160 -3.34 -6.29 -19.98
CA ARG A 160 -1.88 -6.26 -19.93
C ARG A 160 -1.35 -4.89 -19.51
N MET A 161 -0.20 -4.89 -18.86
CA MET A 161 0.61 -3.68 -18.72
C MET A 161 1.19 -3.29 -20.08
N GLU A 162 1.19 -2.00 -20.37
CA GLU A 162 1.64 -1.43 -21.65
C GLU A 162 2.89 -0.56 -21.44
N GLU A 163 3.67 -0.39 -22.51
CA GLU A 163 4.85 0.48 -22.49
C GLU A 163 4.46 1.93 -22.12
N GLY A 164 5.23 2.53 -21.21
CA GLY A 164 5.05 3.93 -20.79
C GLY A 164 4.03 4.14 -19.67
N GLU A 165 3.32 3.10 -19.23
CA GLU A 165 2.45 3.17 -18.06
C GLU A 165 3.26 3.24 -16.75
N VAL A 166 2.67 3.87 -15.74
CA VAL A 166 3.19 3.92 -14.36
C VAL A 166 2.21 3.20 -13.46
N TYR A 167 2.70 2.44 -12.49
CA TYR A 167 1.87 1.68 -11.57
C TYR A 167 2.32 1.88 -10.11
N ALA A 168 1.34 1.97 -9.21
CA ALA A 168 1.52 1.63 -7.80
C ALA A 168 1.34 0.11 -7.66
N ILE A 169 2.38 -0.57 -7.19
CA ILE A 169 2.33 -2.00 -6.83
C ILE A 169 2.28 -2.07 -5.32
N GLU A 170 1.10 -2.34 -4.79
CA GLU A 170 0.82 -2.40 -3.36
C GLU A 170 0.09 -3.70 -3.02
N THR A 171 0.39 -4.26 -1.85
CA THR A 171 -0.24 -5.48 -1.37
C THR A 171 -0.62 -5.34 0.09
N PHE A 172 -1.68 -6.05 0.49
CA PHE A 172 -2.26 -5.96 1.81
C PHE A 172 -2.47 -7.36 2.38
N GLY A 173 -1.73 -7.69 3.43
CA GLY A 173 -1.89 -8.92 4.19
C GLY A 173 -2.79 -8.72 5.40
N SER A 174 -3.63 -9.71 5.72
CA SER A 174 -4.54 -9.70 6.85
C SER A 174 -4.59 -11.05 7.55
N THR A 175 -4.68 -11.02 8.88
CA THR A 175 -5.02 -12.19 9.71
C THR A 175 -6.54 -12.37 9.88
N GLY A 176 -7.34 -11.46 9.30
CA GLY A 176 -8.79 -11.47 9.34
C GLY A 176 -9.44 -12.23 8.17
N LYS A 177 -10.51 -11.64 7.61
CA LYS A 177 -11.27 -12.23 6.49
C LYS A 177 -10.63 -12.00 5.12
N GLY A 178 -9.58 -11.19 5.03
CA GLY A 178 -8.98 -10.77 3.76
C GLY A 178 -9.97 -10.03 2.85
N HIS A 179 -10.76 -9.11 3.43
CA HIS A 179 -11.76 -8.28 2.75
C HIS A 179 -12.12 -7.04 3.59
#